data_AF-A0A6N2B9Q9-F1
#
_entry.id   AF-A0A6N2B9Q9-F1
#
_cell.length_a   1.000
_cell.length_b   1.000
_cell.length_c   1.000
_cell.angle_alpha   90.00
_cell.angle_beta   90.00
_cell.angle_gamma   90.00
#
_symmetry.space_group_name_H-M   'P 1'
#
loop_
_entity.id
_entity.type
_entity.pdbx_description
1 polymer ?
#
loop_
_entity_poly.entity_id
_entity_poly.type
_entity_poly.pdbx_seq_one_letter_code
_entity_poly.pdbx_strand_id
1 'polypeptide(L)'
;MFEQSLNQVQNMVPVSLASEISQLIAELRGAIFSVDSSEEEAGKVIKELLHRYVNTTDSAEEYAFEAIQVAMWKLHITSLKALSVEKRSIKEMMDRVGEGETTKRRILSIFLKLLNKHGKSIVTEQIHKEDSYPFYNQCEVNSH
;
A
#
# COMPACT_ATOMS: atom_id res chain seq x y z
N MET A 1 8.47 -18.01 -11.25
CA MET A 1 8.50 -19.06 -10.21
C MET A 1 7.18 -19.83 -10.14
N PHE A 2 6.05 -19.19 -9.83
CA PHE A 2 4.74 -19.87 -9.74
C PHE A 2 4.31 -20.59 -11.03
N GLU A 3 4.41 -19.92 -12.18
CA GLU A 3 4.07 -20.51 -13.48
C GLU A 3 4.96 -21.72 -13.84
N GLN A 4 6.25 -21.67 -13.49
CA GLN A 4 7.18 -22.79 -13.72
C GLN A 4 6.80 -24.00 -12.86
N SER A 5 6.36 -23.78 -11.62
CA SER A 5 5.85 -24.83 -10.75
C SER A 5 4.56 -25.45 -11.32
N LEU A 6 3.64 -24.64 -11.87
CA LEU A 6 2.42 -25.16 -12.51
C LEU A 6 2.73 -26.02 -13.75
N ASN A 7 3.68 -25.57 -14.59
CA ASN A 7 4.15 -26.36 -15.74
C ASN A 7 4.78 -27.70 -15.31
N GLN A 8 5.46 -27.75 -14.17
CA GLN A 8 6.02 -29.01 -13.64
C GLN A 8 4.90 -29.95 -13.17
N VAL A 9 3.93 -29.43 -12.42
CA VAL A 9 2.79 -30.22 -11.91
C VAL A 9 1.92 -30.75 -13.05
N GLN A 10 1.73 -29.96 -14.12
CA GLN A 10 0.98 -30.35 -15.30
C GLN A 10 1.44 -31.69 -15.90
N ASN A 11 2.76 -31.94 -15.91
CA ASN A 11 3.35 -33.16 -16.44
C ASN A 11 3.25 -34.37 -15.49
N MET A 12 2.80 -34.17 -14.26
CA MET A 12 2.70 -35.20 -13.21
C MET A 12 1.25 -35.61 -12.91
N VAL A 13 0.27 -35.02 -13.59
CA VAL A 13 -1.15 -35.27 -13.34
C VAL A 13 -1.83 -35.92 -14.54
N PRO A 14 -2.99 -36.59 -14.34
CA PRO A 14 -3.78 -37.12 -15.44
C PRO A 14 -4.18 -36.03 -16.44
N VAL A 15 -4.39 -36.44 -17.70
CA VAL A 15 -4.65 -35.53 -18.84
C VAL A 15 -5.82 -34.56 -18.59
N SER A 16 -6.89 -35.01 -17.93
CA SER A 16 -8.02 -34.15 -17.58
C SER A 16 -7.58 -32.97 -16.70
N LEU A 17 -6.78 -33.25 -15.67
CA LEU A 17 -6.28 -32.23 -14.75
C LEU A 17 -5.16 -31.38 -15.39
N ALA A 18 -4.35 -31.98 -16.27
CA ALA A 18 -3.36 -31.25 -17.06
C ALA A 18 -4.00 -30.22 -17.99
N SER A 19 -5.19 -30.52 -18.52
CA SER A 19 -5.99 -29.59 -19.33
C SER A 19 -6.51 -28.42 -18.50
N GLU A 20 -6.98 -28.65 -17.28
CA GLU A 20 -7.40 -27.59 -16.36
C GLU A 20 -6.20 -26.70 -15.96
N ILE A 21 -5.03 -27.28 -15.71
CA ILE A 21 -3.82 -26.53 -15.41
C ILE A 21 -3.36 -25.69 -16.61
N SER A 22 -3.44 -26.21 -17.85
CA SER A 22 -3.18 -25.42 -19.07
C SER A 22 -4.04 -24.17 -19.11
N GLN A 23 -5.33 -24.32 -18.83
CA GLN A 23 -6.28 -23.22 -18.88
C GLN A 23 -5.95 -22.17 -17.81
N LEU A 24 -5.67 -22.60 -16.57
CA LEU A 24 -5.24 -21.70 -15.51
C LEU A 24 -3.96 -20.94 -15.87
N ILE A 25 -2.95 -21.59 -16.48
CA ILE A 25 -1.73 -20.93 -16.93
C ILE A 25 -2.04 -19.88 -18.01
N ALA A 26 -2.92 -20.20 -18.96
CA ALA A 26 -3.33 -19.27 -20.01
C ALA A 26 -4.07 -18.05 -19.42
N GLU A 27 -4.97 -18.27 -18.46
CA GLU A 27 -5.67 -17.21 -17.74
C GLU A 27 -4.70 -16.34 -16.93
N LEU A 28 -3.76 -16.93 -16.19
CA LEU A 28 -2.74 -16.20 -15.43
C LEU A 28 -1.82 -15.38 -16.34
N ARG A 29 -1.50 -15.87 -17.54
CA ARG A 29 -0.73 -15.12 -18.54
C ARG A 29 -1.51 -13.94 -19.12
N GLY A 30 -2.82 -14.09 -19.25
CA GLY A 30 -3.73 -13.02 -19.69
C GLY A 30 -4.14 -12.06 -18.59
N ALA A 31 -3.92 -12.42 -17.32
CA ALA A 31 -4.28 -11.61 -16.18
C ALA A 31 -3.40 -10.35 -16.11
N ILE A 32 -4.05 -9.18 -16.09
CA ILE A 32 -3.38 -7.90 -15.86
C ILE A 32 -3.44 -7.63 -14.36
N PHE A 33 -2.29 -7.75 -13.70
CA PHE A 33 -2.13 -7.31 -12.32
C PHE A 33 -1.92 -5.80 -12.32
N SER A 34 -3.00 -5.05 -12.08
CA SER A 34 -2.92 -3.61 -11.86
C SER A 34 -2.63 -3.32 -10.39
N VAL A 35 -1.91 -2.23 -10.15
CA VAL A 35 -1.81 -1.60 -8.82
C VAL A 35 -3.21 -1.14 -8.43
N ASP A 36 -3.56 -1.28 -7.14
CA ASP A 36 -4.85 -0.80 -6.67
C ASP A 36 -4.96 0.72 -6.85
N SER A 37 -6.14 1.24 -7.15
CA SER A 37 -6.31 2.67 -7.39
C SER A 37 -5.91 3.52 -6.17
N SER A 38 -6.14 2.99 -4.96
CA SER A 38 -5.74 3.66 -3.73
C SER A 38 -4.21 3.71 -3.57
N GLU A 39 -3.51 2.63 -3.92
CA GLU A 39 -2.05 2.57 -3.92
C GLU A 39 -1.46 3.50 -4.98
N GLU A 40 -2.08 3.59 -6.16
CA GLU A 40 -1.64 4.49 -7.22
C GLU A 40 -1.77 5.96 -6.78
N GLU A 41 -2.91 6.33 -6.19
CA GLU A 41 -3.15 7.68 -5.67
C GLU A 41 -2.21 8.04 -4.52
N ALA A 42 -1.99 7.13 -3.57
CA ALA A 42 -1.01 7.30 -2.50
C ALA A 42 0.39 7.52 -3.09
N GLY A 43 0.77 6.71 -4.09
CA GLY A 43 2.05 6.82 -4.78
C GLY A 43 2.25 8.18 -5.45
N LYS A 44 1.21 8.76 -6.07
CA LYS A 44 1.26 10.09 -6.68
C LYS A 44 1.57 11.18 -5.65
N VAL A 45 0.82 11.22 -4.55
CA VAL A 45 0.99 12.20 -3.47
C VAL A 45 2.41 12.13 -2.88
N ILE A 46 2.88 10.91 -2.61
CA ILE A 46 4.20 10.69 -2.04
C ILE A 46 5.33 11.04 -3.02
N LYS A 47 5.15 10.77 -4.31
CA LYS A 47 6.12 11.15 -5.35
C LYS A 47 6.27 12.66 -5.45
N GLU A 48 5.17 13.40 -5.39
CA GLU A 48 5.20 14.88 -5.36
C GLU A 48 5.91 15.40 -4.10
N LEU A 49 5.65 14.79 -2.94
CA LEU A 49 6.35 15.12 -1.71
C LEU A 49 7.86 14.91 -1.84
N LEU A 50 8.30 13.76 -2.37
CA LEU A 50 9.71 13.47 -2.59
C LEU A 50 10.37 14.47 -3.54
N HIS A 51 9.68 14.86 -4.62
CA HIS A 51 10.18 15.87 -5.54
C HIS A 51 10.43 17.21 -4.83
N ARG A 52 9.54 17.61 -3.90
CA ARG A 52 9.74 18.80 -3.06
C ARG A 52 10.93 18.64 -2.11
N TYR A 53 11.07 17.51 -1.44
CA TYR A 53 12.23 17.23 -0.57
C TYR A 53 13.59 17.27 -1.28
N VAL A 54 13.61 16.99 -2.59
CA VAL A 54 14.83 17.08 -3.41
C VAL A 54 15.12 18.53 -3.81
N ASN A 55 14.10 19.36 -3.99
CA ASN A 55 14.21 20.69 -4.60
C ASN A 55 14.13 21.86 -3.60
N THR A 56 13.54 21.67 -2.41
CA THR A 56 13.33 22.72 -1.40
C THR A 56 13.58 22.18 0.01
N THR A 57 14.46 22.82 0.78
CA THR A 57 14.85 22.35 2.13
C THR A 57 13.87 22.73 3.23
N ASP A 58 13.24 23.92 3.16
CA ASP A 58 12.41 24.43 4.26
C ASP A 58 10.90 24.27 4.06
N SER A 59 10.39 24.28 2.82
CA SER A 59 8.93 24.17 2.59
C SER A 59 8.42 22.73 2.63
N ALA A 60 9.27 21.73 2.37
CA ALA A 60 8.84 20.35 2.20
C ALA A 60 8.32 19.71 3.51
N GLU A 61 8.70 20.23 4.67
CA GLU A 61 8.28 19.72 5.97
C GLU A 61 6.85 20.15 6.36
N GLU A 62 6.41 21.33 5.92
CA GLU A 62 5.05 21.83 6.12
C GLU A 62 4.03 20.97 5.37
N TYR A 63 4.32 20.66 4.09
CA TYR A 63 3.46 19.80 3.26
C TYR A 63 3.59 18.31 3.57
N ALA A 64 4.61 17.90 4.33
CA ALA A 64 4.85 16.49 4.65
C ALA A 64 3.74 15.90 5.51
N PHE A 65 3.18 16.67 6.45
CA PHE A 65 2.11 16.17 7.30
C PHE A 65 0.86 15.81 6.48
N GLU A 66 0.37 16.75 5.67
CA GLU A 66 -0.83 16.58 4.85
C GLU A 66 -0.65 15.47 3.81
N ALA A 67 0.49 15.47 3.10
CA ALA A 67 0.79 14.44 2.11
C ALA A 67 0.83 13.03 2.71
N ILE A 68 1.44 12.89 3.90
CA ILE A 68 1.50 11.60 4.61
C ILE A 68 0.12 11.23 5.16
N GLN A 69 -0.67 12.18 5.63
CA GLN A 69 -2.04 11.92 6.08
C GLN A 69 -2.89 11.38 4.93
N VAL A 70 -2.88 12.02 3.76
CA VAL A 70 -3.62 11.55 2.58
C VAL A 70 -3.15 10.17 2.15
N ALA A 71 -1.84 9.94 2.08
CA ALA A 71 -1.30 8.63 1.71
C ALA A 71 -1.70 7.53 2.72
N MET A 72 -1.64 7.82 4.03
CA MET A 72 -2.06 6.87 5.06
C MET A 72 -3.55 6.53 4.96
N TRP A 73 -4.42 7.50 4.63
CA TRP A 73 -5.84 7.27 4.41
C TRP A 73 -6.07 6.36 3.19
N LYS A 74 -5.41 6.66 2.08
CA LYS A 74 -5.51 5.86 0.85
C LYS A 74 -5.00 4.44 1.05
N LEU A 75 -3.93 4.26 1.81
CA LEU A 75 -3.36 2.95 2.13
C LEU A 75 -4.03 2.26 3.32
N HIS A 76 -5.15 2.79 3.83
CA HIS A 76 -5.88 2.25 4.99
C HIS A 76 -5.01 2.02 6.24
N ILE A 77 -4.01 2.89 6.46
CA ILE A 77 -3.17 2.89 7.65
C ILE A 77 -3.87 3.72 8.74
N THR A 78 -4.97 3.17 9.25
CA THR A 78 -5.89 3.88 10.18
C THR A 78 -5.70 3.50 11.66
N SER A 79 -4.83 2.53 11.95
CA SER A 79 -4.58 2.06 13.32
C SER A 79 -3.10 2.06 13.68
N LEU A 80 -2.79 2.15 14.97
CA LEU A 80 -1.41 2.06 15.46
C LEU A 80 -0.77 0.69 15.14
N LYS A 81 -1.59 -0.36 15.05
CA LYS A 81 -1.16 -1.70 14.61
C LYS A 81 -0.76 -1.68 13.14
N ALA A 82 -1.62 -1.15 12.26
CA ALA A 82 -1.32 -1.04 10.83
C ALA A 82 -0.06 -0.19 10.58
N LEU A 83 0.06 0.95 11.28
CA LEU A 83 1.25 1.79 11.23
C LEU A 83 2.53 1.05 11.67
N SER A 84 2.44 0.20 12.69
CA SER A 84 3.58 -0.57 13.19
C SER A 84 4.00 -1.68 12.23
N VAL A 85 3.03 -2.31 11.56
CA VAL A 85 3.27 -3.27 10.48
C VAL A 85 3.97 -2.58 9.33
N GLU A 86 3.46 -1.43 8.87
CA GLU A 86 4.04 -0.69 7.75
C GLU A 86 5.49 -0.28 8.01
N LYS A 87 5.76 0.27 9.21
CA LYS A 87 7.13 0.62 9.62
C LYS A 87 8.08 -0.57 9.64
N ARG A 88 7.59 -1.77 9.96
CA ARG A 88 8.39 -2.99 9.93
C ARG A 88 8.68 -3.40 8.50
N SER A 89 7.68 -3.40 7.63
CA SER A 89 7.83 -3.69 6.20
C SER A 89 8.85 -2.78 5.53
N ILE A 90 8.85 -1.48 5.85
CA ILE A 90 9.84 -0.53 5.33
C ILE A 90 11.27 -0.91 5.78
N LYS A 91 11.45 -1.29 7.06
CA LYS A 91 12.77 -1.72 7.57
C LYS A 91 13.24 -3.01 6.89
N GLU A 92 12.37 -4.00 6.77
CA GLU A 92 12.69 -5.24 6.06
C GLU A 92 13.05 -4.98 4.60
N MET A 93 12.38 -4.03 3.95
CA MET A 93 12.73 -3.61 2.59
C MET A 93 14.11 -2.95 2.55
N MET A 94 14.45 -2.09 3.51
CA MET A 94 15.78 -1.49 3.61
C MET A 94 16.89 -2.53 3.79
N ASP A 95 16.63 -3.59 4.56
CA ASP A 95 17.59 -4.68 4.77
C ASP A 95 17.82 -5.49 3.48
N ARG A 96 16.81 -5.58 2.61
CA ARG A 96 16.88 -6.27 1.31
C ARG A 96 17.49 -5.42 0.19
N VAL A 97 17.48 -4.08 0.33
CA VAL A 97 18.05 -3.18 -0.68
C VAL A 97 19.59 -3.29 -0.65
N GLY A 98 20.18 -3.80 -1.73
CA GLY A 98 21.63 -3.97 -1.86
C GLY A 98 22.41 -2.66 -1.69
N GLU A 99 23.68 -2.76 -1.28
CA GLU A 99 24.51 -1.62 -0.89
C GLU A 99 24.69 -0.55 -2.00
N GLY A 100 24.55 -0.91 -3.27
CA GLY A 100 24.65 0.01 -4.41
C GLY A 100 23.38 0.84 -4.70
N GLU A 101 22.24 0.54 -4.07
CA GLU A 101 20.93 1.15 -4.36
C GLU A 101 20.63 2.32 -3.42
N THR A 102 21.55 3.30 -3.39
CA THR A 102 21.56 4.41 -2.44
C THR A 102 20.29 5.27 -2.48
N THR A 103 19.72 5.48 -3.67
CA THR A 103 18.48 6.25 -3.84
C THR A 103 17.27 5.55 -3.22
N LYS A 104 17.11 4.22 -3.46
CA LYS A 104 16.00 3.44 -2.88
C LYS A 104 16.09 3.44 -1.35
N ARG A 105 17.30 3.21 -0.82
CA ARG A 105 17.55 3.25 0.63
C ARG A 105 17.26 4.62 1.23
N ARG A 106 17.64 5.71 0.55
CA ARG A 106 17.34 7.09 0.96
C ARG A 106 15.83 7.34 1.02
N ILE A 107 15.08 6.94 0.00
CA ILE A 107 13.62 7.11 -0.04
C ILE A 107 12.96 6.37 1.12
N LEU A 108 13.31 5.11 1.35
CA LEU A 108 12.77 4.32 2.47
C LEU A 108 13.08 4.97 3.83
N SER A 109 14.30 5.52 3.99
CA SER A 109 14.67 6.24 5.20
C SER A 109 13.85 7.52 5.40
N ILE A 110 13.51 8.24 4.32
CA ILE A 110 12.65 9.43 4.38
C ILE A 110 11.24 9.02 4.84
N PHE A 111 10.65 7.98 4.24
CA PHE A 111 9.33 7.50 4.63
C PHE A 111 9.28 7.05 6.08
N LEU A 112 10.27 6.27 6.52
CA LEU A 112 10.34 5.82 7.90
C LEU A 112 10.43 7.01 8.88
N LYS A 113 11.22 8.04 8.54
CA LYS A 113 11.33 9.28 9.35
C LYS A 113 9.97 9.98 9.44
N LEU A 114 9.28 10.15 8.31
CA LEU A 114 7.98 10.83 8.25
C LEU A 114 6.89 10.09 9.04
N LEU A 115 6.81 8.77 8.89
CA LEU A 115 5.88 7.94 9.67
C LEU A 115 6.21 7.92 11.17
N ASN A 116 7.48 8.06 11.54
CA ASN A 116 7.88 8.20 12.95
C ASN A 116 7.50 9.56 13.52
N LYS A 117 7.62 10.62 12.72
CA LYS A 117 7.29 11.98 13.13
C LYS A 117 5.78 12.22 13.22
N HIS A 118 5.02 11.80 12.21
CA HIS A 118 3.62 12.20 12.05
C HIS A 118 2.60 11.06 12.22
N GLY A 119 3.01 9.81 11.95
CA GLY A 119 2.06 8.70 11.81
C GLY A 119 1.21 8.44 13.05
N LYS A 120 1.74 8.60 14.26
CA LYS A 120 0.94 8.42 15.49
C LYS A 120 -0.13 9.49 15.63
N SER A 121 0.24 10.76 15.48
CA SER A 121 -0.69 11.89 15.55
C SER A 121 -1.79 11.78 14.49
N ILE A 122 -1.42 11.38 13.27
CA ILE A 122 -2.36 11.16 12.17
C ILE A 122 -3.38 10.08 12.50
N VAL A 123 -2.95 8.92 13.03
CA VAL A 123 -3.85 7.84 13.44
C VAL A 123 -4.79 8.31 14.56
N THR A 124 -4.27 9.03 15.56
CA THR A 124 -5.10 9.55 16.65
C THR A 124 -6.13 10.56 16.15
N GLU A 125 -5.78 11.44 15.21
CA GLU A 125 -6.71 12.38 14.59
C GLU A 125 -7.83 11.68 13.79
N GLN A 126 -7.51 10.55 13.14
CA GLN A 126 -8.50 9.76 12.39
C GLN A 126 -9.56 9.14 13.29
N ILE A 127 -9.14 8.57 14.43
CA ILE A 127 -10.05 7.97 15.42
C ILE A 127 -11.08 9.00 15.91
N HIS A 128 -10.63 10.23 16.18
CA HIS A 128 -11.52 11.31 16.65
C HIS A 128 -12.50 11.82 15.59
N LYS A 129 -12.24 11.61 14.29
CA LYS A 129 -13.17 11.98 13.21
C LYS A 129 -14.25 10.91 12.98
N GLU A 130 -13.96 9.63 13.23
CA GLU A 130 -14.96 8.56 13.16
C GLU A 130 -16.01 8.66 14.28
N ASP A 131 -15.63 9.11 15.48
CA ASP A 131 -16.56 9.33 16.60
C ASP A 131 -17.50 10.55 16.41
N SER A 132 -17.27 11.36 15.36
CA SER A 132 -18.00 12.62 15.09
C SER A 132 -19.14 12.46 14.07
N TYR A 133 -19.31 11.30 13.43
CA TYR A 133 -20.41 11.05 12.49
C TYR A 133 -21.49 10.17 13.13
N PRO A 134 -22.68 10.70 13.48
CA PRO A 134 -23.81 9.85 13.80
C PRO A 134 -24.25 9.12 12.53
N PHE A 135 -24.13 7.80 12.57
CA PHE A 135 -24.74 6.87 11.63
C PHE A 135 -26.26 7.06 11.68
N TYR A 136 -26.83 7.88 10.78
CA TYR A 136 -28.26 7.86 10.57
C TYR A 136 -28.62 6.59 9.81
N ASN A 137 -29.06 5.58 10.58
CA ASN A 137 -30.00 4.58 10.09
C ASN A 137 -31.29 5.31 9.69
N GLN A 138 -31.78 5.10 8.46
CA GLN A 138 -33.21 4.86 8.25
C GLN A 138 -33.41 4.16 6.89
N CYS A 139 -33.36 2.83 6.90
CA CYS A 139 -34.27 2.06 6.08
C CYS A 139 -35.46 1.70 6.97
N GLU A 140 -36.55 2.44 6.86
CA GLU A 140 -37.87 1.90 7.18
C GLU A 140 -38.81 2.20 6.01
N VAL A 141 -38.92 1.20 5.16
CA VAL A 141 -40.14 0.91 4.40
C VAL A 141 -41.23 0.63 5.44
N ASN A 142 -42.36 1.34 5.38
CA ASN A 142 -43.69 0.76 5.64
C ASN A 142 -44.83 1.67 5.15
N SER A 143 -45.66 1.05 4.31
CA SER A 143 -47.02 1.36 3.83
C SER A 143 -47.80 2.53 4.43
N HIS A 144 -48.40 3.33 3.53
CA HIS A 144 -49.86 3.29 3.34
C HIS A 144 -50.26 3.67 1.91
#